data_AF-A0A1F8EGQ1-F1
#
_entry.id   AF-A0A1F8EGQ1-F1
#
_cell.length_a   1.000
_cell.length_b   1.000
_cell.length_c   1.000
_cell.angle_alpha   90.00
_cell.angle_beta   90.00
_cell.angle_gamma   90.00
#
_symmetry.space_group_name_H-M   'P 1'
#
loop_
_entity.id
_entity.type
_entity.pdbx_description
1 polymer ?
#
loop_
_entity_poly.entity_id
_entity_poly.type
_entity_poly.pdbx_seq_one_letter_code
_entity_poly.pdbx_strand_id
1 'polypeptide(L)'
;MNAKVKRVFIIFVITPILLAMLNWLFSGRYFLSWAYYRTNEISMIALAISFFGSLLVVYFNYRLEKRRIWYVISIISALVSAIYFYIVRSLSNFGF
;
A
#
# COMPACT_ATOMS: atom_id res chain seq x y z
N MET A 1 -10.71 -21.35 -0.22
CA MET A 1 -10.27 -19.95 -0.38
C MET A 1 -9.13 -19.92 -1.38
N ASN A 2 -9.31 -19.23 -2.50
CA ASN A 2 -8.48 -19.29 -3.69
C ASN A 2 -7.12 -18.65 -3.39
N ALA A 3 -6.05 -19.42 -3.60
CA ALA A 3 -4.69 -18.99 -3.31
C ALA A 3 -4.29 -17.75 -4.13
N LYS A 4 -4.87 -17.55 -5.32
CA LYS A 4 -4.55 -16.41 -6.18
C LYS A 4 -5.00 -15.08 -5.58
N VAL A 5 -6.24 -15.00 -5.10
CA VAL A 5 -6.78 -13.79 -4.45
C VAL A 5 -5.94 -13.42 -3.22
N LYS A 6 -5.59 -14.42 -2.40
CA LYS A 6 -4.73 -14.22 -1.22
C LYS A 6 -3.34 -13.71 -1.60
N ARG A 7 -2.68 -14.34 -2.58
CA ARG A 7 -1.33 -13.94 -3.01
C ARG A 7 -1.32 -12.51 -3.54
N VAL A 8 -2.31 -12.16 -4.36
CA VAL A 8 -2.48 -10.79 -4.83
C VAL A 8 -2.62 -9.82 -3.67
N PHE A 9 -3.51 -10.12 -2.71
CA PHE A 9 -3.73 -9.25 -1.56
C PHE A 9 -2.45 -9.07 -0.73
N ILE A 10 -1.72 -10.15 -0.44
CA ILE A 10 -0.48 -10.07 0.34
C ILE A 10 0.57 -9.23 -0.40
N ILE A 11 0.83 -9.55 -1.67
CA ILE A 11 1.93 -8.95 -2.44
C ILE A 11 1.64 -7.50 -2.82
N PHE A 12 0.43 -7.20 -3.25
CA PHE A 12 0.09 -5.88 -3.82
C PHE A 12 -0.65 -4.98 -2.87
N VAL A 13 -1.15 -5.45 -1.72
CA VAL A 13 -1.86 -4.61 -0.75
C VAL A 13 -1.11 -4.54 0.58
N ILE A 14 -0.84 -5.68 1.21
CA ILE A 14 -0.21 -5.71 2.53
C ILE A 14 1.27 -5.31 2.46
N THR A 15 2.06 -5.93 1.59
CA THR A 15 3.49 -5.63 1.48
C THR A 15 3.76 -4.14 1.19
N PRO A 16 3.04 -3.46 0.27
CA PRO A 16 3.27 -2.04 0.02
C PRO A 16 2.79 -1.14 1.16
N ILE A 17 1.72 -1.48 1.88
CA ILE A 17 1.32 -0.74 3.09
C ILE A 17 2.43 -0.83 4.14
N LEU A 18 2.93 -2.04 4.40
CA LEU A 18 4.02 -2.24 5.37
C LEU A 18 5.28 -1.51 4.94
N LEU A 19 5.63 -1.56 3.64
CA LEU A 19 6.76 -0.80 3.12
C LEU A 19 6.58 0.69 3.37
N ALA A 20 5.41 1.27 3.06
CA ALA A 20 5.15 2.70 3.27
C ALA A 20 5.27 3.11 4.74
N MET A 21 4.83 2.26 5.66
CA MET A 21 4.86 2.52 7.12
C MET A 21 6.24 2.31 7.74
N LEU A 22 7.02 1.36 7.22
CA LEU A 22 8.32 0.99 7.79
C LEU A 22 9.48 1.63 7.03
N ASN A 23 9.25 2.29 5.89
CA ASN A 23 10.30 2.84 5.05
C ASN A 23 11.27 3.77 5.82
N TRP A 24 10.75 4.56 6.77
CA TRP A 24 11.56 5.45 7.59
C TRP A 24 12.61 4.72 8.45
N LEU A 25 12.34 3.47 8.86
CA LEU A 25 13.28 2.64 9.62
C LEU A 25 14.49 2.22 8.76
N PHE A 26 14.26 2.02 7.46
CA PHE A 26 15.30 1.59 6.52
C PHE A 26 15.99 2.76 5.81
N SER A 27 15.33 3.92 5.76
CA SER A 27 15.82 5.13 5.09
C SER A 27 16.81 5.93 5.93
N GLY A 28 17.51 5.32 6.89
CA GLY A 28 18.57 6.00 7.63
C GLY A 28 19.76 6.38 6.72
N ARG A 29 20.38 7.53 6.97
CA ARG A 29 21.57 8.04 6.22
C ARG A 29 22.66 6.98 6.02
N TYR A 30 22.80 6.05 6.95
CA TYR A 30 23.86 5.03 6.97
C TYR A 30 23.50 3.71 6.26
N PHE A 31 22.21 3.40 6.07
CA PHE A 31 21.77 2.15 5.45
C PHE A 31 21.40 2.34 3.97
N LEU A 32 20.61 3.36 3.66
CA LEU A 32 20.13 3.67 2.31
C LEU A 32 20.06 5.19 2.10
N SER A 33 21.20 5.81 1.84
CA SER A 33 21.33 7.28 1.70
C SER A 33 20.44 7.87 0.61
N TRP A 34 20.18 7.13 -0.48
CA TRP A 34 19.23 7.55 -1.52
C TRP A 34 17.79 7.56 -1.03
N ALA A 35 17.39 6.58 -0.21
CA ALA A 35 16.03 6.49 0.33
C ALA A 35 15.76 7.56 1.40
N TYR A 36 16.80 8.01 2.11
CA TYR A 36 16.69 9.10 3.10
C TYR A 36 16.08 10.38 2.51
N TYR A 37 16.56 10.81 1.33
CA TYR A 37 16.04 12.02 0.68
C TYR A 37 14.70 11.82 -0.02
N ARG A 38 14.24 10.57 -0.15
CA ARG A 38 13.07 10.17 -0.95
C ARG A 38 12.06 9.35 -0.17
N THR A 39 12.12 9.39 1.16
CA THR A 39 11.35 8.48 2.01
C THR A 39 9.84 8.65 1.77
N ASN A 40 9.38 9.90 1.67
CA ASN A 40 7.98 10.22 1.42
C ASN A 40 7.52 9.78 0.03
N GLU A 41 8.36 9.94 -0.99
CA GLU A 41 8.06 9.56 -2.38
C GLU A 41 7.92 8.04 -2.50
N ILE A 42 8.83 7.29 -1.88
CA ILE A 42 8.76 5.83 -1.80
C ILE A 42 7.46 5.40 -1.10
N SER A 43 7.13 6.01 0.03
CA SER A 43 5.89 5.71 0.75
C SER A 43 4.64 6.04 -0.08
N MET A 44 4.63 7.16 -0.80
CA MET A 44 3.52 7.52 -1.71
C MET A 44 3.34 6.51 -2.84
N ILE A 45 4.44 6.09 -3.49
CA ILE A 45 4.40 5.08 -4.56
C ILE A 45 3.87 3.75 -4.01
N ALA A 46 4.36 3.32 -2.85
CA ALA A 46 3.92 2.07 -2.21
C ALA A 46 2.42 2.12 -1.85
N LEU A 47 1.92 3.24 -1.34
CA LEU A 47 0.50 3.43 -1.06
C LEU A 47 -0.36 3.45 -2.33
N ALA A 48 0.13 4.05 -3.42
CA ALA A 48 -0.54 3.99 -4.72
C ALA A 48 -0.63 2.54 -5.25
N ILE A 49 0.46 1.78 -5.15
CA ILE A 49 0.46 0.34 -5.49
C ILE A 49 -0.58 -0.40 -4.64
N SER A 50 -0.65 -0.14 -3.34
CA SER A 50 -1.65 -0.76 -2.45
C SER A 50 -3.09 -0.42 -2.84
N PHE A 51 -3.35 0.83 -3.22
CA PHE A 51 -4.66 1.25 -3.69
C PHE A 51 -5.08 0.48 -4.96
N PHE A 52 -4.23 0.46 -5.98
CA PHE A 52 -4.50 -0.31 -7.21
C PHE A 52 -4.55 -1.82 -6.95
N GLY A 53 -3.71 -2.33 -6.06
CA GLY A 53 -3.72 -3.72 -5.60
C GLY A 53 -5.07 -4.10 -5.00
N SER A 54 -5.68 -3.19 -4.23
CA SER A 54 -7.00 -3.41 -3.63
C SER A 54 -8.10 -3.56 -4.69
N LEU A 55 -8.05 -2.74 -5.75
CA LEU A 55 -8.95 -2.89 -6.92
C LEU A 55 -8.72 -4.21 -7.65
N LEU A 56 -7.45 -4.63 -7.77
CA LEU A 56 -7.08 -5.88 -8.42
C LEU A 56 -7.58 -7.10 -7.61
N VAL A 57 -7.59 -7.03 -6.27
CA VAL A 57 -8.24 -8.03 -5.41
C VAL A 57 -9.75 -8.09 -5.65
N VAL A 58 -10.43 -6.95 -5.79
CA VAL A 58 -11.87 -6.90 -6.15
C VAL A 58 -12.13 -7.63 -7.47
N TYR A 59 -11.31 -7.33 -8.49
CA TYR A 59 -11.42 -7.94 -9.81
C TYR A 59 -11.23 -9.47 -9.75
N PHE A 60 -10.16 -9.94 -9.10
CA PHE A 60 -9.92 -11.38 -8.97
C PHE A 60 -10.95 -12.09 -8.10
N ASN A 61 -11.43 -11.45 -7.04
CA ASN A 61 -12.52 -12.00 -6.24
C ASN A 61 -13.78 -12.14 -7.11
N TYR A 62 -14.17 -11.11 -7.86
CA TYR A 62 -15.32 -11.18 -8.77
C TYR A 62 -15.21 -12.30 -9.81
N ARG A 63 -14.02 -12.52 -10.36
CA ARG A 63 -13.78 -13.57 -11.36
C ARG A 63 -13.73 -14.98 -10.77
N LEU A 64 -13.21 -15.17 -9.56
CA LEU A 64 -12.80 -16.49 -9.06
C LEU A 64 -13.56 -16.99 -7.82
N GLU A 65 -13.96 -16.12 -6.90
CA GLU A 65 -14.52 -16.54 -5.60
C GLU A 65 -15.87 -15.90 -5.25
N LYS A 66 -16.09 -14.64 -5.64
CA LYS A 66 -17.27 -13.81 -5.37
C LYS A 66 -17.62 -13.73 -3.88
N ARG A 67 -16.64 -13.83 -2.99
CA ARG A 67 -16.86 -13.80 -1.54
C ARG A 67 -16.99 -12.37 -1.04
N ARG A 68 -18.01 -12.11 -0.22
CA ARG A 68 -18.29 -10.78 0.34
C ARG A 68 -17.12 -10.21 1.15
N ILE A 69 -16.43 -11.08 1.90
CA ILE A 69 -15.33 -10.68 2.79
C ILE A 69 -14.19 -9.97 2.03
N TRP A 70 -13.85 -10.43 0.83
CA TRP A 70 -12.77 -9.82 0.06
C TRP A 70 -13.13 -8.45 -0.49
N TYR A 71 -14.41 -8.20 -0.83
CA TYR A 71 -14.85 -6.86 -1.20
C TYR A 71 -14.71 -5.89 -0.03
N VAL A 72 -15.12 -6.31 1.17
CA VAL A 72 -15.00 -5.50 2.38
C VAL A 72 -13.53 -5.20 2.68
N ILE A 73 -12.68 -6.22 2.68
CA ILE A 73 -11.23 -6.07 2.92
C ILE A 73 -10.59 -5.13 1.89
N SER A 74 -10.91 -5.28 0.61
CA SER A 74 -10.39 -4.41 -0.45
C SER A 74 -10.84 -2.96 -0.28
N ILE A 75 -12.10 -2.71 0.07
CA ILE A 75 -12.62 -1.34 0.27
C ILE A 75 -11.89 -0.69 1.45
N ILE A 76 -11.79 -1.40 2.59
CA ILE A 76 -11.09 -0.91 3.76
C ILE A 76 -9.62 -0.61 3.42
N SER A 77 -8.95 -1.54 2.74
CA SER A 77 -7.54 -1.36 2.36
C SER A 77 -7.34 -0.17 1.42
N ALA A 78 -8.23 0.01 0.44
CA ALA A 78 -8.18 1.15 -0.46
C ALA A 78 -8.38 2.49 0.29
N LEU A 79 -9.33 2.53 1.24
CA LEU A 79 -9.55 3.72 2.08
C LEU A 79 -8.34 4.03 2.96
N VAL A 80 -7.78 3.02 3.62
CA VAL A 80 -6.55 3.16 4.42
C VAL A 80 -5.43 3.72 3.55
N SER A 81 -5.17 3.13 2.38
CA SER A 81 -4.12 3.60 1.48
C SER A 81 -4.36 5.03 1.00
N ALA A 82 -5.60 5.42 0.70
CA ALA A 82 -5.94 6.78 0.28
C ALA A 82 -5.76 7.80 1.42
N ILE A 83 -6.19 7.48 2.64
CA ILE A 83 -6.03 8.32 3.83
C ILE A 83 -4.54 8.52 4.12
N TYR A 84 -3.76 7.44 4.17
CA TYR A 84 -2.32 7.54 4.40
C TYR A 84 -1.61 8.30 3.29
N PHE A 85 -2.02 8.11 2.03
CA PHE A 85 -1.44 8.84 0.90
C PHE A 85 -1.67 10.35 1.06
N TYR A 86 -2.88 10.75 1.43
CA TYR A 86 -3.20 12.14 1.72
C TYR A 86 -2.36 12.70 2.87
N ILE A 87 -2.24 11.95 3.98
CA ILE A 87 -1.44 12.36 5.14
C ILE A 87 0.02 12.56 4.74
N VAL A 88 0.65 11.56 4.10
CA VAL A 88 2.06 11.63 3.68
C VAL A 88 2.27 12.81 2.72
N ARG A 89 1.37 13.00 1.76
CA ARG A 89 1.43 14.14 0.83
C ARG A 89 1.30 15.48 1.55
N SER A 90 0.39 15.60 2.51
CA SER A 90 0.20 16.83 3.29
C SER A 90 1.43 17.16 4.11
N LEU A 91 2.02 16.18 4.80
CA LEU A 91 3.24 16.33 5.60
C LEU A 91 4.46 16.67 4.72
N SER A 92 4.53 16.11 3.52
CA SER A 92 5.62 16.42 2.57
C SER A 92 5.61 17.89 2.12
N ASN A 93 4.43 18.51 2.09
CA ASN A 93 4.29 19.93 1.74
C ASN A 93 4.59 20.88 2.92
N PHE A 94 4.78 20.37 4.14
CA PHE A 94 5.12 21.19 5.32
C PHE A 94 6.62 21.49 5.47
N GLY A 95 7.48 20.98 4.57
CA GLY A 95 8.87 21.42 4.49
C GLY A 95 9.72 21.10 5.73
N PHE A 96 9.71 19.84 6.17
CA PHE A 96 10.67 19.31 7.16
C PHE A 96 11.67 18.38 6.48
#